data_AF-A0A1V2R9W8-F1
#
_entry.id   AF-A0A1V2R9W8-F1
#
_cell.length_a   1.000
_cell.length_b   1.000
_cell.length_c   1.000
_cell.angle_alpha   90.00
_cell.angle_beta   90.00
_cell.angle_gamma   90.00
#
_symmetry.space_group_name_H-M   'P 1'
#
loop_
_entity.id
_entity.type
_entity.pdbx_description
1 polymer ?
#
loop_
_entity_poly.entity_id
_entity_poly.type
_entity_poly.pdbx_seq_one_letter_code
_entity_poly.pdbx_strand_id
1 'polypeptide(L)'
;MMWPMTEAGTIPVTARVAHGTKEQLQELKPVFADERRRAREMRGEERWSTEGLRGREAAGRRAEWLEHRARLRDRGELVDTLDVLVALGVRAELASRGWDVDWPPLPAEALLPGRWPGSRDGGWPEKVPLRLPAGLVTTVWSACWHTSAEPIAQLRDWRDRHPDALPTRAFRSRGEDQALDEYQRLAAQVTTAGEIWRAGIKRGLMDVVPTVK
;
A
#
# COMPACT_ATOMS: atom_id res chain seq x y z
N MET A 1 11.80 -14.11 14.59
CA MET A 1 10.40 -14.14 14.11
C MET A 1 10.48 -14.31 12.60
N MET A 2 10.04 -15.47 12.08
CA MET A 2 10.29 -15.88 10.70
C MET A 2 9.10 -15.43 9.86
N TRP A 3 9.29 -14.41 9.00
CA TRP A 3 8.25 -13.94 8.08
C TRP A 3 7.82 -15.09 7.16
N PRO A 4 6.54 -15.49 7.12
CA PRO A 4 6.09 -16.44 6.13
C PRO A 4 6.16 -15.79 4.75
N MET A 5 7.01 -16.39 3.90
CA MET A 5 7.27 -16.02 2.53
C MET A 5 6.02 -16.23 1.66
N THR A 6 5.17 -15.20 1.57
CA THR A 6 4.21 -15.05 0.46
C THR A 6 4.38 -13.69 -0.20
N GLU A 7 5.63 -13.29 -0.45
CA GLU A 7 5.99 -12.09 -1.21
C GLU A 7 6.31 -12.41 -2.69
N ALA A 8 5.78 -13.51 -3.24
CA ALA A 8 6.03 -13.84 -4.63
C ALA A 8 5.25 -12.88 -5.56
N GLY A 9 5.95 -11.84 -6.04
CA GLY A 9 5.45 -10.90 -7.04
C GLY A 9 5.01 -9.55 -6.49
N THR A 10 4.60 -8.66 -7.40
CA THR A 10 4.09 -7.33 -7.08
C THR A 10 2.70 -7.14 -7.64
N ILE A 11 1.85 -6.42 -6.91
CA ILE A 11 0.50 -6.05 -7.34
C ILE A 11 0.49 -4.55 -7.66
N PRO A 12 0.01 -4.15 -8.86
CA PRO A 12 -0.16 -2.74 -9.16
C PRO A 12 -1.30 -2.17 -8.32
N VAL A 13 -1.03 -1.09 -7.58
CA VAL A 13 -2.03 -0.34 -6.83
C VAL A 13 -1.96 1.13 -7.21
N THR A 14 -3.07 1.86 -7.08
CA THR A 14 -3.09 3.31 -7.29
C THR A 14 -3.55 3.98 -6.01
N ALA A 15 -2.64 4.70 -5.36
CA ALA A 15 -2.97 5.52 -4.21
C ALA A 15 -3.55 6.85 -4.70
N ARG A 16 -4.76 7.20 -4.23
CA ARG A 16 -5.28 8.56 -4.38
C ARG A 16 -4.82 9.41 -3.22
N VAL A 17 -4.15 10.51 -3.50
CA VAL A 17 -3.45 11.36 -2.52
C VAL A 17 -3.88 12.82 -2.64
N ALA A 18 -3.49 13.64 -1.65
CA ALA A 18 -3.80 15.06 -1.61
C ALA A 18 -3.03 15.81 -2.70
N HIS A 19 -3.51 17.00 -3.04
CA HIS A 19 -2.76 17.92 -3.90
C HIS A 19 -1.36 18.19 -3.33
N GLY A 20 -0.34 18.26 -4.20
CA GLY A 20 1.06 18.53 -3.83
C GLY A 20 1.84 17.30 -3.35
N THR A 21 1.18 16.16 -3.11
CA THR A 21 1.91 14.93 -2.69
C THR A 21 2.85 14.45 -3.79
N LYS A 22 2.45 14.54 -5.07
CA LYS A 22 3.34 14.19 -6.18
C LYS A 22 4.60 15.04 -6.25
N GLU A 23 4.51 16.33 -5.94
CA GLU A 23 5.65 17.25 -5.95
C GLU A 23 6.65 16.85 -4.86
N GLN A 24 6.17 16.62 -3.63
CA GLN A 24 6.99 16.10 -2.53
C GLN A 24 7.69 14.77 -2.90
N LEU A 25 7.00 13.85 -3.58
CA LEU A 25 7.61 12.60 -4.04
C LEU A 25 8.63 12.81 -5.18
N GLN A 26 8.50 13.87 -5.97
CA GLN A 26 9.48 14.22 -7.00
C GLN A 26 10.76 14.79 -6.40
N GLU A 27 10.67 15.51 -5.28
CA GLU A 27 11.83 16.03 -4.54
C GLU A 27 12.74 14.90 -4.01
N LEU A 28 12.21 13.67 -3.85
CA LEU A 28 13.00 12.50 -3.46
C LEU A 28 13.80 11.84 -4.59
N LYS A 29 13.65 12.30 -5.84
CA LYS A 29 14.38 11.72 -6.98
C LYS A 29 15.91 11.67 -6.79
N PRO A 30 16.58 12.71 -6.23
CA PRO A 30 18.02 12.67 -5.94
C PRO A 30 18.37 11.59 -4.91
N VAL A 31 17.59 11.48 -3.82
CA VAL A 31 17.78 10.44 -2.79
C VAL A 31 17.72 9.06 -3.42
N PHE A 32 16.71 8.79 -4.25
CA PHE A 32 16.62 7.51 -4.96
C PHE A 32 17.76 7.30 -5.96
N ALA A 33 18.30 8.37 -6.56
CA ALA A 33 19.44 8.27 -7.47
C ALA A 33 20.72 7.88 -6.71
N ASP A 34 20.93 8.44 -5.52
CA ASP A 34 22.04 8.12 -4.63
C ASP A 34 21.97 6.68 -4.13
N GLU A 35 20.79 6.24 -3.66
CA GLU A 35 20.57 4.85 -3.24
C GLU A 35 20.74 3.86 -4.40
N ARG A 36 20.32 4.22 -5.62
CA ARG A 36 20.63 3.42 -6.82
C ARG A 36 22.11 3.38 -7.14
N ARG A 37 22.87 4.46 -6.91
CA ARG A 37 24.33 4.48 -7.08
C ARG A 37 24.99 3.56 -6.06
N ARG A 38 24.64 3.69 -4.78
CA ARG A 38 25.09 2.79 -3.71
C ARG A 38 24.79 1.32 -4.01
N ALA A 39 23.60 1.01 -4.53
CA ALA A 39 23.27 -0.36 -4.96
C ALA A 39 24.14 -0.87 -6.11
N ARG A 40 24.56 0.00 -7.05
CA ARG A 40 25.47 -0.38 -8.13
C ARG A 40 26.89 -0.60 -7.62
N GLU A 41 27.35 0.22 -6.69
CA GLU A 41 28.66 0.06 -6.04
C GLU A 41 28.71 -1.27 -5.28
N MET A 42 27.68 -1.57 -4.47
CA MET A 42 27.55 -2.87 -3.80
C MET A 42 27.57 -4.03 -4.80
N ARG A 43 26.87 -3.91 -5.94
CA ARG A 43 26.89 -4.93 -7.00
C ARG A 43 28.27 -5.12 -7.65
N GLY A 44 29.13 -4.11 -7.60
CA GLY A 44 30.47 -4.14 -8.16
C GLY A 44 31.50 -4.87 -7.30
N GLU A 45 31.16 -5.26 -6.08
CA GLU A 45 32.04 -6.02 -5.20
C GLU A 45 32.36 -7.41 -5.78
N GLU A 46 33.57 -7.91 -5.54
CA GLU A 46 34.07 -9.19 -6.07
C GLU A 46 33.13 -10.37 -5.79
N ARG A 47 32.50 -10.40 -4.61
CA ARG A 47 31.54 -11.44 -4.22
C ARG A 47 30.30 -11.51 -5.13
N TRP A 48 30.01 -10.47 -5.91
CA TRP A 48 28.91 -10.42 -6.88
C TRP A 48 29.39 -10.50 -8.33
N SER A 49 30.71 -10.53 -8.56
CA SER A 49 31.30 -10.65 -9.89
C SER A 49 30.81 -11.92 -10.58
N THR A 50 30.54 -11.80 -11.88
CA THR A 50 30.23 -12.93 -12.77
C THR A 50 31.33 -13.19 -13.78
N GLU A 51 32.46 -12.49 -13.67
CA GLU A 51 33.60 -12.66 -14.57
C GLU A 51 34.17 -14.08 -14.44
N GLY A 52 34.46 -14.72 -15.56
CA GLY A 52 34.95 -16.10 -15.60
C GLY A 52 33.95 -17.21 -15.24
N LEU A 53 32.74 -16.88 -14.77
CA LEU A 53 31.72 -17.88 -14.43
C LEU A 53 31.01 -18.45 -15.66
N ARG A 54 30.65 -19.74 -15.62
CA ARG A 54 29.82 -20.36 -16.67
C ARG A 54 28.37 -19.90 -16.54
N GLY A 55 27.57 -20.05 -17.60
CA GLY A 55 26.21 -19.48 -17.68
C GLY A 55 25.28 -19.83 -16.51
N ARG A 56 25.31 -21.07 -16.01
CA ARG A 56 24.51 -21.50 -14.84
C ARG A 56 24.98 -20.82 -13.55
N GLU A 57 26.29 -20.73 -13.34
CA GLU A 57 26.90 -20.11 -12.16
C GLU A 57 26.67 -18.59 -12.16
N ALA A 58 26.82 -17.94 -13.31
CA ALA A 58 26.50 -16.52 -13.48
C ALA A 58 25.00 -16.23 -13.27
N ALA A 59 24.11 -17.16 -13.64
CA ALA A 59 22.69 -17.04 -13.33
C ALA A 59 22.42 -17.19 -11.82
N GLY A 60 23.03 -18.17 -11.16
CA GLY A 60 22.96 -18.34 -9.71
C GLY A 60 23.44 -17.10 -8.95
N ARG A 61 24.61 -16.56 -9.31
CA ARG A 61 25.16 -15.35 -8.70
C ARG A 61 24.25 -14.12 -8.86
N ARG A 62 23.61 -13.97 -10.02
CA ARG A 62 22.62 -12.92 -10.25
C ARG A 62 21.38 -13.10 -9.38
N ALA A 63 20.90 -14.33 -9.19
CA ALA A 63 19.78 -14.63 -8.31
C ALA A 63 20.12 -14.30 -6.84
N GLU A 64 21.30 -14.70 -6.36
CA GLU A 64 21.79 -14.37 -5.01
C GLU A 64 21.86 -12.85 -4.78
N TRP A 65 22.37 -12.10 -5.77
CA TRP A 65 22.38 -10.63 -5.70
C TRP A 65 20.97 -10.04 -5.62
N LEU A 66 20.03 -10.53 -6.44
CA LEU A 66 18.65 -10.06 -6.42
C LEU A 66 17.98 -10.33 -5.07
N GLU A 67 18.22 -11.49 -4.49
CA GLU A 67 17.72 -11.88 -3.17
C GLU A 67 18.33 -11.02 -2.05
N HIS A 68 19.65 -10.77 -2.11
CA HIS A 68 20.33 -9.87 -1.17
C HIS A 68 19.77 -8.45 -1.27
N ARG A 69 19.60 -7.92 -2.48
CA ARG A 69 18.99 -6.60 -2.70
C ARG A 69 17.55 -6.53 -2.18
N ALA A 70 16.77 -7.60 -2.36
CA ALA A 70 15.41 -7.68 -1.82
C ALA A 70 15.44 -7.59 -0.27
N ARG A 71 16.34 -8.32 0.39
CA ARG A 71 16.52 -8.24 1.86
C ARG A 71 16.98 -6.87 2.36
N LEU A 72 17.80 -6.15 1.60
CA LEU A 72 18.19 -4.77 1.94
C LEU A 72 16.98 -3.85 1.92
N ARG A 73 16.15 -3.95 0.86
CA ARG A 73 14.92 -3.16 0.72
C ARG A 73 13.89 -3.47 1.80
N ASP A 74 13.70 -4.76 2.09
CA ASP A 74 12.74 -5.21 3.09
C ASP A 74 13.07 -4.69 4.50
N ARG A 75 14.37 -4.60 4.82
CA ARG A 75 14.87 -4.05 6.09
C ARG A 75 14.99 -2.52 6.10
N GLY A 76 14.66 -1.85 5.00
CA GLY A 76 14.82 -0.40 4.85
C GLY A 76 16.27 0.09 4.73
N GLU A 77 17.22 -0.82 4.56
CA GLU A 77 18.64 -0.48 4.37
C GLU A 77 18.94 0.02 2.95
N LEU A 78 18.04 -0.21 2.00
CA LEU A 78 18.12 0.30 0.63
C LEU A 78 16.75 0.84 0.18
N VAL A 79 16.64 2.15 -0.02
CA VAL A 79 15.37 2.81 -0.43
C VAL A 79 15.58 3.48 -1.79
N ASP A 80 15.72 2.66 -2.83
CA ASP A 80 16.15 3.09 -4.16
C ASP A 80 15.00 3.37 -5.16
N THR A 81 13.75 3.16 -4.71
CA THR A 81 12.53 3.43 -5.47
C THR A 81 11.40 3.93 -4.58
N LEU A 82 10.43 4.60 -5.20
CA LEU A 82 9.17 4.99 -4.57
C LEU A 82 8.40 3.78 -4.02
N ASP A 83 8.36 2.67 -4.77
CA ASP A 83 7.65 1.46 -4.35
C ASP A 83 8.19 0.91 -3.02
N VAL A 84 9.53 0.92 -2.84
CA VAL A 84 10.17 0.46 -1.60
C VAL A 84 9.86 1.42 -0.46
N LEU A 85 9.99 2.72 -0.68
CA LEU A 85 9.64 3.74 0.31
C LEU A 85 8.21 3.58 0.81
N VAL A 86 7.25 3.40 -0.11
CA VAL A 86 5.85 3.23 0.26
C VAL A 86 5.60 1.88 0.93
N ALA A 87 6.24 0.79 0.46
CA ALA A 87 6.11 -0.50 1.12
C ALA A 87 6.56 -0.47 2.59
N LEU A 88 7.70 0.17 2.88
CA LEU A 88 8.19 0.37 4.25
C LEU A 88 7.23 1.22 5.07
N GLY A 89 6.75 2.34 4.52
CA GLY A 89 5.79 3.20 5.20
C GLY A 89 4.46 2.49 5.49
N VAL A 90 3.98 1.64 4.59
CA VAL A 90 2.79 0.80 4.80
C VAL A 90 3.03 -0.22 5.91
N ARG A 91 4.18 -0.92 5.92
CA ARG A 91 4.52 -1.85 7.01
C ARG A 91 4.55 -1.13 8.36
N ALA A 92 5.17 0.05 8.42
CA ALA A 92 5.21 0.87 9.63
C ALA A 92 3.79 1.32 10.06
N GLU A 93 2.92 1.66 9.11
CA GLU A 93 1.52 1.97 9.43
C GLU A 93 0.79 0.76 10.00
N LEU A 94 0.91 -0.42 9.37
CA LEU A 94 0.30 -1.66 9.87
C LEU A 94 0.80 -1.98 11.28
N ALA A 95 2.12 -1.95 11.51
CA ALA A 95 2.70 -2.18 12.82
C ALA A 95 2.20 -1.18 13.88
N SER A 96 2.08 0.10 13.52
CA SER A 96 1.57 1.13 14.45
C SER A 96 0.12 0.92 14.86
N ARG A 97 -0.66 0.21 14.04
CA ARG A 97 -2.04 -0.18 14.33
C ARG A 97 -2.14 -1.56 15.01
N GLY A 98 -1.02 -2.27 15.17
CA GLY A 98 -1.00 -3.67 15.61
C GLY A 98 -1.60 -4.62 14.57
N TRP A 99 -1.52 -4.27 13.29
CA TRP A 99 -2.08 -5.02 12.16
C TRP A 99 -1.02 -5.82 11.40
N ASP A 100 0.22 -5.81 11.86
CA ASP A 100 1.33 -6.64 11.40
C ASP A 100 1.24 -8.07 11.94
N VAL A 101 0.04 -8.65 11.88
CA VAL A 101 -0.29 -9.98 12.34
C VAL A 101 -0.72 -10.86 11.17
N ASP A 102 -0.81 -12.16 11.40
CA ASP A 102 -1.39 -13.08 10.43
C ASP A 102 -2.92 -12.93 10.45
N TRP A 103 -3.46 -12.42 9.34
CA TRP A 103 -4.90 -12.18 9.21
C TRP A 103 -5.60 -13.40 8.63
N PRO A 104 -6.88 -13.63 9.00
CA PRO A 104 -7.68 -14.61 8.28
C PRO A 104 -7.72 -14.28 6.78
N PRO A 105 -7.83 -15.29 5.90
CA PRO A 105 -7.96 -15.06 4.48
C PRO A 105 -9.17 -14.18 4.14
N LEU A 106 -8.99 -13.26 3.19
CA LEU A 106 -10.08 -12.45 2.65
C LEU A 106 -11.22 -13.33 2.14
N PRO A 107 -12.48 -13.04 2.52
CA PRO A 107 -13.60 -13.74 1.93
C PRO A 107 -13.76 -13.34 0.45
N ALA A 108 -14.28 -14.24 -0.37
CA ALA A 108 -14.42 -14.05 -1.82
C ALA A 108 -15.20 -12.77 -2.19
N GLU A 109 -16.17 -12.39 -1.37
CA GLU A 109 -16.95 -11.15 -1.53
C GLU A 109 -16.13 -9.86 -1.43
N ALA A 110 -15.02 -9.87 -0.69
CA ALA A 110 -14.11 -8.73 -0.60
C ALA A 110 -13.29 -8.54 -1.88
N LEU A 111 -13.22 -9.58 -2.72
CA LEU A 111 -12.49 -9.60 -3.99
C LEU A 111 -13.40 -9.27 -5.18
N LEU A 112 -14.71 -9.07 -4.96
CA LEU A 112 -15.63 -8.71 -6.02
C LEU A 112 -15.27 -7.35 -6.63
N PRO A 113 -15.47 -7.19 -7.95
CA PRO A 113 -15.19 -5.92 -8.61
C PRO A 113 -16.14 -4.85 -8.10
N GLY A 114 -15.59 -3.67 -7.79
CA GLY A 114 -16.38 -2.55 -7.31
C GLY A 114 -15.60 -1.64 -6.38
N ARG A 115 -16.31 -0.68 -5.78
CA ARG A 115 -15.74 0.16 -4.74
C ARG A 115 -15.75 -0.58 -3.42
N TRP A 116 -14.64 -0.44 -2.69
CA TRP A 116 -14.58 -0.86 -1.29
C TRP A 116 -15.74 -0.20 -0.50
N PRO A 117 -16.47 -0.94 0.34
CA PRO A 117 -17.55 -0.37 1.16
C PRO A 117 -17.06 0.84 1.96
N GLY A 118 -17.85 1.91 2.03
CA GLY A 118 -17.47 3.13 2.74
C GLY A 118 -16.40 4.00 2.06
N SER A 119 -15.88 3.60 0.89
CA SER A 119 -14.95 4.43 0.12
C SER A 119 -15.59 5.74 -0.34
N ARG A 120 -14.89 6.86 -0.13
CA ARG A 120 -15.38 8.21 -0.44
C ARG A 120 -14.96 8.65 -1.85
N ASP A 121 -15.82 9.38 -2.53
CA ASP A 121 -15.62 9.82 -3.93
C ASP A 121 -14.73 11.05 -4.11
N GLY A 122 -14.35 11.76 -3.03
CA GLY A 122 -13.69 13.05 -3.10
C GLY A 122 -12.47 13.23 -2.20
N GLY A 123 -11.81 14.37 -2.33
CA GLY A 123 -10.72 14.83 -1.45
C GLY A 123 -9.31 14.43 -1.87
N TRP A 124 -9.15 13.58 -2.89
CA TRP A 124 -7.86 13.02 -3.29
C TRP A 124 -7.65 13.15 -4.82
N PRO A 125 -7.28 14.36 -5.30
CA PRO A 125 -7.24 14.67 -6.72
C PRO A 125 -6.10 13.95 -7.46
N GLU A 126 -4.99 13.67 -6.78
CA GLU A 126 -3.79 13.08 -7.38
C GLU A 126 -3.81 11.54 -7.31
N LYS A 127 -3.17 10.90 -8.29
CA LYS A 127 -3.01 9.44 -8.38
C LYS A 127 -1.54 9.06 -8.44
N VAL A 128 -1.08 8.21 -7.52
CA VAL A 128 0.27 7.67 -7.47
C VAL A 128 0.21 6.17 -7.78
N PRO A 129 0.65 5.73 -8.97
CA PRO A 129 0.75 4.32 -9.30
C PRO A 129 1.95 3.69 -8.58
N LEU A 130 1.75 2.53 -7.98
CA LEU A 130 2.75 1.81 -7.20
C LEU A 130 2.72 0.32 -7.56
N ARG A 131 3.85 -0.36 -7.37
CA ARG A 131 3.96 -1.83 -7.43
C ARG A 131 4.42 -2.34 -6.07
N LEU A 132 3.47 -2.78 -5.26
CA LEU A 132 3.74 -3.23 -3.89
C LEU A 132 3.86 -4.76 -3.83
N PRO A 133 4.62 -5.31 -2.86
CA PRO A 133 4.69 -6.76 -2.64
C PRO A 133 3.30 -7.38 -2.47
N ALA A 134 3.04 -8.50 -3.14
CA ALA A 134 1.71 -9.13 -3.14
C ALA A 134 1.24 -9.47 -1.72
N GLY A 135 2.09 -10.07 -0.89
CA GLY A 135 1.78 -10.39 0.50
C GLY A 135 1.44 -9.15 1.35
N LEU A 136 2.12 -8.03 1.12
CA LEU A 136 1.81 -6.76 1.80
C LEU A 136 0.42 -6.25 1.39
N VAL A 137 0.09 -6.32 0.10
CA VAL A 137 -1.23 -5.91 -0.40
C VAL A 137 -2.35 -6.77 0.17
N THR A 138 -2.15 -8.10 0.18
CA THR A 138 -3.11 -9.04 0.79
C THR A 138 -3.28 -8.77 2.29
N THR A 139 -2.19 -8.47 3.00
CA THR A 139 -2.24 -8.12 4.43
C THR A 139 -3.08 -6.86 4.66
N VAL A 140 -2.84 -5.80 3.88
CA VAL A 140 -3.63 -4.55 3.99
C VAL A 140 -5.11 -4.80 3.71
N TRP A 141 -5.44 -5.52 2.64
CA TRP A 141 -6.82 -5.83 2.32
C TRP A 141 -7.50 -6.65 3.43
N SER A 142 -6.82 -7.68 3.94
CA SER A 142 -7.34 -8.55 5.00
C SER A 142 -7.55 -7.76 6.30
N ALA A 143 -6.56 -6.96 6.70
CA ALA A 143 -6.66 -6.08 7.86
C ALA A 143 -7.85 -5.13 7.73
N CYS A 144 -7.92 -4.34 6.64
CA CYS A 144 -9.03 -3.40 6.41
C CYS A 144 -10.39 -4.08 6.44
N TRP A 145 -10.50 -5.28 5.88
CA TRP A 145 -11.75 -6.04 5.85
C TRP A 145 -12.16 -6.47 7.26
N HIS A 146 -11.29 -7.19 7.96
CA HIS A 146 -11.60 -7.79 9.24
C HIS A 146 -11.79 -6.75 10.34
N THR A 147 -11.02 -5.67 10.34
CA THR A 147 -11.18 -4.59 11.33
C THR A 147 -12.43 -3.75 11.09
N SER A 148 -12.96 -3.77 9.86
CA SER A 148 -14.15 -3.02 9.47
C SER A 148 -15.37 -3.92 9.25
N ALA A 149 -15.33 -5.19 9.66
CA ALA A 149 -16.35 -6.17 9.32
C ALA A 149 -17.75 -5.76 9.78
N GLU A 150 -17.88 -5.27 11.02
CA GLU A 150 -19.15 -4.80 11.57
C GLU A 150 -19.65 -3.53 10.85
N PRO A 151 -18.87 -2.45 10.69
CA PRO A 151 -19.29 -1.30 9.88
C PRO A 151 -19.65 -1.66 8.43
N ILE A 152 -18.95 -2.62 7.82
CA ILE A 152 -19.27 -3.12 6.47
C ILE A 152 -20.64 -3.81 6.45
N ALA A 153 -20.95 -4.63 7.45
CA ALA A 153 -22.27 -5.26 7.58
C ALA A 153 -23.36 -4.20 7.75
N GLN A 154 -23.16 -3.23 8.65
CA GLN A 154 -24.12 -2.13 8.86
C GLN A 154 -24.35 -1.30 7.59
N LEU A 155 -23.31 -1.07 6.77
CA LEU A 155 -23.45 -0.40 5.47
C LEU A 155 -24.26 -1.20 4.45
N ARG A 156 -24.13 -2.54 4.48
CA ARG A 156 -24.92 -3.42 3.61
C ARG A 156 -26.38 -3.42 4.01
N ASP A 157 -26.66 -3.58 5.31
CA ASP A 157 -28.02 -3.51 5.86
C ASP A 157 -28.66 -2.14 5.59
N TRP A 158 -27.88 -1.06 5.69
CA TRP A 158 -28.34 0.27 5.31
C TRP A 158 -28.73 0.34 3.83
N ARG A 159 -27.92 -0.24 2.94
CA ARG A 159 -28.21 -0.23 1.49
C ARG A 159 -29.47 -1.03 1.15
N ASP A 160 -29.71 -2.13 1.85
CA ASP A 160 -30.91 -2.95 1.67
C ASP A 160 -32.18 -2.23 2.17
N ARG A 161 -32.08 -1.45 3.25
CA ARG A 161 -33.16 -0.58 3.76
C ARG A 161 -33.43 0.65 2.89
N HIS A 162 -32.41 1.15 2.21
CA HIS A 162 -32.46 2.41 1.46
C HIS A 162 -31.98 2.25 0.00
N PRO A 163 -32.61 1.39 -0.82
CA PRO A 163 -32.14 1.08 -2.17
C PRO A 163 -32.10 2.31 -3.10
N ASP A 164 -32.97 3.30 -2.87
CA ASP A 164 -33.10 4.50 -3.69
C ASP A 164 -32.22 5.69 -3.23
N ALA A 165 -31.65 5.61 -2.03
CA ALA A 165 -30.94 6.73 -1.38
C ALA A 165 -29.43 6.77 -1.75
N LEU A 166 -29.09 6.47 -3.01
CA LEU A 166 -27.68 6.35 -3.40
C LEU A 166 -26.88 7.66 -3.17
N PRO A 167 -25.65 7.58 -2.64
CA PRO A 167 -24.79 8.76 -2.40
C PRO A 167 -24.45 9.59 -3.64
N THR A 168 -24.71 9.08 -4.84
CA THR A 168 -24.41 9.74 -6.13
C THR A 168 -25.61 10.45 -6.76
N ARG A 169 -26.82 10.37 -6.18
CA ARG A 169 -28.02 11.02 -6.72
C ARG A 169 -27.98 12.54 -6.53
N ALA A 170 -28.26 13.30 -7.59
CA ALA A 170 -28.19 14.76 -7.60
C ALA A 170 -29.38 15.46 -6.91
N PHE A 171 -30.56 14.83 -6.91
CA PHE A 171 -31.76 15.34 -6.28
C PHE A 171 -32.26 14.34 -5.25
N ARG A 172 -32.51 14.81 -4.02
CA ARG A 172 -32.95 14.02 -2.88
C ARG A 172 -34.05 14.73 -2.11
N SER A 173 -34.95 13.94 -1.56
CA SER A 173 -35.88 14.35 -0.53
C SER A 173 -35.17 14.47 0.83
N ARG A 174 -35.77 15.21 1.76
CA ARG A 174 -35.23 15.39 3.12
C ARG A 174 -35.04 14.06 3.88
N GLY A 175 -35.87 13.05 3.61
CA GLY A 175 -35.72 11.72 4.20
C GLY A 175 -34.50 10.98 3.66
N GLU A 176 -34.16 11.19 2.39
CA GLU A 176 -32.94 10.63 1.77
C GLU A 176 -31.68 11.35 2.26
N ASP A 177 -31.76 12.63 2.64
CA ASP A 177 -30.64 13.35 3.27
C ASP A 177 -30.29 12.77 4.66
N GLN A 178 -31.29 12.47 5.49
CA GLN A 178 -31.07 11.82 6.78
C GLN A 178 -30.48 10.41 6.63
N ALA A 179 -30.97 9.65 5.65
CA ALA A 179 -30.41 8.34 5.33
C ALA A 179 -28.94 8.48 4.89
N LEU A 180 -28.62 9.50 4.11
CA LEU A 180 -27.24 9.76 3.68
C LEU A 180 -26.33 10.13 4.86
N ASP A 181 -26.81 10.90 5.84
CA ASP A 181 -26.04 11.21 7.05
C ASP A 181 -25.72 9.93 7.86
N GLU A 182 -26.70 9.02 7.97
CA GLU A 182 -26.47 7.69 8.56
C GLU A 182 -25.39 6.91 7.79
N TYR A 183 -25.51 6.86 6.45
CA TYR A 183 -24.49 6.23 5.59
C TYR A 183 -23.11 6.84 5.82
N GLN A 184 -23.00 8.18 5.88
CA GLN A 184 -21.72 8.85 6.08
C GLN A 184 -21.09 8.52 7.43
N ARG A 185 -21.88 8.43 8.50
CA ARG A 185 -21.43 8.04 9.83
C ARG A 185 -20.95 6.58 9.86
N LEU A 186 -21.65 5.67 9.17
CA LEU A 186 -21.24 4.27 9.04
C LEU A 186 -19.97 4.14 8.19
N ALA A 187 -19.91 4.83 7.05
CA ALA A 187 -18.75 4.83 6.15
C ALA A 187 -17.48 5.38 6.82
N ALA A 188 -17.61 6.38 7.72
CA ALA A 188 -16.49 6.93 8.46
C ALA A 188 -15.83 5.92 9.43
N GLN A 189 -16.51 4.82 9.77
CA GLN A 189 -15.96 3.76 10.63
C GLN A 189 -15.23 2.68 9.82
N VAL A 190 -15.32 2.70 8.49
CA VAL A 190 -14.61 1.73 7.63
C VAL A 190 -13.21 2.25 7.32
N THR A 191 -12.19 1.50 7.74
CA THR A 191 -10.83 1.76 7.26
C THR A 191 -10.68 1.18 5.86
N THR A 192 -10.30 2.03 4.90
CA THR A 192 -10.13 1.61 3.49
C THR A 192 -8.66 1.35 3.16
N ALA A 193 -8.40 0.46 2.21
CA ALA A 193 -7.03 0.26 1.70
C ALA A 193 -6.41 1.56 1.17
N GLY A 194 -7.22 2.42 0.54
CA GLY A 194 -6.79 3.75 0.09
C GLY A 194 -6.26 4.65 1.21
N GLU A 195 -6.83 4.54 2.41
CA GLU A 195 -6.33 5.23 3.60
C GLU A 195 -4.96 4.71 4.01
N ILE A 196 -4.80 3.39 4.05
CA ILE A 196 -3.51 2.75 4.39
C ILE A 196 -2.42 3.13 3.38
N TRP A 197 -2.74 3.19 2.08
CA TRP A 197 -1.78 3.66 1.07
C TRP A 197 -1.36 5.11 1.29
N ARG A 198 -2.31 6.00 1.60
CA ARG A 198 -1.98 7.40 1.92
C ARG A 198 -1.14 7.52 3.18
N ALA A 199 -1.49 6.80 4.22
CA ALA A 199 -0.75 6.79 5.48
C ALA A 199 0.68 6.26 5.28
N GLY A 200 0.84 5.20 4.49
CA GLY A 200 2.15 4.65 4.13
C GLY A 200 3.01 5.64 3.34
N ILE A 201 2.45 6.35 2.36
CA ILE A 201 3.16 7.43 1.66
C ILE A 201 3.60 8.53 2.62
N LYS A 202 2.70 8.96 3.52
CA LYS A 202 2.99 10.00 4.52
C LYS A 202 4.12 9.58 5.46
N ARG A 203 4.11 8.34 5.96
CA ARG A 203 5.18 7.80 6.81
C ARG A 203 6.50 7.71 6.07
N GLY A 204 6.51 7.16 4.85
CA GLY A 204 7.73 7.08 4.05
C GLY A 204 8.35 8.45 3.76
N LEU A 205 7.53 9.49 3.55
CA LEU A 205 8.01 10.87 3.45
C LEU A 205 8.60 11.36 4.77
N MET A 206 7.93 11.10 5.90
CA MET A 206 8.39 11.52 7.23
C MET A 206 9.67 10.82 7.70
N ASP A 207 9.94 9.60 7.25
CA ASP A 207 11.10 8.82 7.69
C ASP A 207 12.34 9.07 6.81
N VAL A 208 12.16 9.54 5.57
CA VAL A 208 13.28 9.83 4.64
C VAL A 208 13.74 11.29 4.72
N VAL A 209 12.84 12.24 4.99
CA VAL A 209 13.18 13.68 5.14
C VAL A 209 14.11 14.00 6.33
N PRO A 210 14.10 13.30 7.48
CA PRO A 210 15.02 13.55 8.59
C PRO A 210 16.48 13.21 8.28
N THR A 211 16.74 12.32 7.32
CA THR A 211 18.07 11.79 7.00
C THR A 211 18.86 12.66 6.02
N VAL A 212 18.28 13.78 5.57
CA VAL A 212 18.85 14.72 4.57
C VAL A 212 19.24 16.08 5.21
N LYS A 213 19.47 16.12 6.53
CA LYS A 213 20.02 17.30 7.21
C LYS A 213 21.49 17.12 7.56
#